data_AF-A0A7H1B1U7-F1
#
_entry.id   AF-A0A7H1B1U7-F1
#
_cell.length_a   1.000
_cell.length_b   1.000
_cell.length_c   1.000
_cell.angle_alpha   90.00
_cell.angle_beta   90.00
_cell.angle_gamma   90.00
#
_symmetry.space_group_name_H-M   'P 1'
#
loop_
_entity.id
_entity.type
_entity.pdbx_description
1 polymer ?
#
loop_
_entity_poly.entity_id
_entity_poly.type
_entity_poly.pdbx_seq_one_letter_code
_entity_poly.pdbx_strand_id
1 'polypeptide(L)'
;MSLSGVTTAFYLGRTPRSSSRRKRRYPSVPRRYLVCEPRYFDVRYAINPWMREDAPVDTALALAQWQNLIAAYRAHGHTVETVQPVPGLPDMVFAANSALVVGGRVLGSNFHAEQRRPESAEYETWFKSAGFDVQRPESVCEGEGDLVPVGRYVLAGTGFRTTREAHAEAQEFFGVPFIGLRLVDPYFYHLDTALFALNDREGDGNIAYYPEAFSAGSREVLAHLFPDAILATRDDAMAFGLNSVSDGRHVFVAPQATGLVDRLAERGYVPVPVDLSEFHKAGGGIKCCTQEIRS
;
A
#
# COMPACT_ATOMS: atom_id res chain seq x y z
N MET A 1 -33.44 -68.38 -29.77
CA MET A 1 -32.03 -68.46 -29.35
C MET A 1 -31.28 -67.36 -30.07
N SER A 2 -30.98 -66.27 -29.36
CA SER A 2 -30.32 -65.06 -29.85
C SER A 2 -28.90 -65.05 -29.29
N LEU A 3 -27.88 -64.91 -30.13
CA LEU A 3 -26.50 -64.64 -29.71
C LEU A 3 -26.01 -63.42 -30.49
N SER A 4 -26.04 -62.29 -29.80
CA SER A 4 -25.51 -60.99 -30.20
C SER A 4 -23.99 -60.98 -30.16
N GLY A 5 -23.37 -60.50 -31.25
CA GLY A 5 -21.95 -60.22 -31.32
C GLY A 5 -21.56 -59.03 -30.45
N VAL A 6 -20.47 -59.18 -29.70
CA VAL A 6 -19.88 -58.14 -28.87
C VAL A 6 -18.83 -57.39 -29.70
N THR A 7 -19.08 -56.12 -30.00
CA THR A 7 -18.10 -55.22 -30.64
C THR A 7 -17.32 -54.47 -29.58
N THR A 8 -16.02 -54.73 -29.46
CA THR A 8 -15.12 -54.02 -28.56
C THR A 8 -14.74 -52.67 -29.17
N ALA A 9 -15.23 -51.57 -28.59
CA ALA A 9 -14.82 -50.21 -28.97
C ALA A 9 -13.58 -49.78 -28.17
N PHE A 10 -12.49 -49.49 -28.89
CA PHE A 10 -11.26 -48.93 -28.33
C PHE A 10 -11.51 -47.49 -27.85
N TYR A 11 -11.36 -47.26 -26.54
CA TYR A 11 -11.28 -45.91 -25.96
C TYR A 11 -9.91 -45.31 -26.28
N LEU A 12 -9.85 -44.41 -27.26
CA LEU A 12 -8.69 -43.54 -27.48
C LEU A 12 -8.66 -42.48 -26.37
N GLY A 13 -7.77 -42.67 -25.40
CA GLY A 13 -7.48 -41.70 -24.35
C GLY A 13 -6.99 -40.39 -24.95
N ARG A 14 -7.73 -39.30 -24.68
CA ARG A 14 -7.27 -37.94 -24.95
C ARG A 14 -6.12 -37.60 -24.00
N THR A 15 -4.92 -37.45 -24.53
CA THR A 15 -3.79 -36.80 -23.85
C THR A 15 -4.19 -35.38 -23.42
N PRO A 16 -3.94 -34.95 -22.17
CA PRO A 16 -4.18 -33.57 -21.78
C PRO A 16 -3.21 -32.66 -22.54
N ARG A 17 -3.76 -31.72 -23.33
CA ARG A 17 -2.96 -30.61 -23.86
C ARG A 17 -2.51 -29.77 -22.67
N SER A 18 -1.23 -29.83 -22.37
CA SER A 18 -0.52 -28.80 -21.59
C SER A 18 -0.77 -27.45 -22.25
N SER A 19 -1.70 -26.67 -21.69
CA SER A 19 -1.85 -25.27 -22.04
C SER A 19 -0.81 -24.49 -21.23
N SER A 20 0.33 -24.19 -21.84
CA SER A 20 1.23 -23.19 -21.30
C SER A 20 0.50 -21.84 -21.33
N ARG A 21 -0.24 -21.52 -20.26
CA ARG A 21 -0.80 -20.18 -20.05
C ARG A 21 0.38 -19.22 -20.10
N ARG A 22 0.48 -18.45 -21.19
CA ARG A 22 1.50 -17.39 -21.33
C ARG A 22 1.33 -16.49 -20.10
N LYS A 23 2.35 -16.39 -19.23
CA LYS A 23 2.29 -15.53 -18.04
C LYS A 23 1.89 -14.13 -18.50
N ARG A 24 0.82 -13.60 -17.91
CA ARG A 24 0.33 -12.23 -18.16
C ARG A 24 1.49 -11.29 -17.82
N ARG A 25 1.89 -10.44 -18.77
CA ARG A 25 3.03 -9.53 -18.62
C ARG A 25 2.48 -8.12 -18.48
N TYR A 26 2.53 -7.59 -17.26
CA TYR A 26 2.07 -6.23 -16.98
C TYR A 26 3.14 -5.20 -17.38
N PRO A 27 2.75 -4.02 -17.87
CA PRO A 27 3.67 -2.90 -18.03
C PRO A 27 3.99 -2.28 -16.66
N SER A 28 5.23 -1.80 -16.50
CA SER A 28 5.64 -0.92 -15.39
C SER A 28 5.46 0.54 -15.78
N VAL A 29 5.10 1.39 -14.82
CA VAL A 29 4.96 2.84 -15.01
C VAL A 29 5.97 3.55 -14.10
N PRO A 30 6.86 4.41 -14.64
CA PRO A 30 7.72 5.25 -13.81
C PRO A 30 6.89 6.09 -12.84
N ARG A 31 7.36 6.21 -11.60
CA ARG A 31 6.66 6.88 -10.50
C ARG A 31 7.56 7.93 -9.89
N ARG A 32 6.96 8.90 -9.21
CA ARG A 32 7.66 9.96 -8.48
C ARG A 32 7.29 9.84 -7.01
N TYR A 33 8.30 9.67 -6.16
CA TYR A 33 8.14 9.43 -4.74
C TYR A 33 8.80 10.53 -3.91
N LEU A 34 8.12 10.94 -2.85
CA LEU A 34 8.68 11.73 -1.76
C LEU A 34 8.89 10.81 -0.55
N VAL A 35 10.09 10.87 0.02
CA VAL A 35 10.49 10.09 1.20
C VAL A 35 11.20 11.00 2.22
N CYS A 36 11.39 10.53 3.44
CA CYS A 36 12.12 11.26 4.48
C CYS A 36 13.22 10.38 5.07
N GLU A 37 14.43 10.94 5.23
CA GLU A 37 15.59 10.21 5.76
C GLU A 37 15.39 9.88 7.26
N PRO A 38 15.72 8.66 7.73
CA PRO A 38 15.51 8.23 9.11
C PRO A 38 16.53 8.81 10.11
N ARG A 39 17.04 10.03 9.89
CA ARG A 39 18.08 10.65 10.73
C ARG A 39 17.69 10.80 12.20
N TYR A 40 16.40 11.02 12.46
CA TYR A 40 15.84 11.17 13.80
C TYR A 40 14.79 10.10 14.13
N PHE A 41 14.75 9.01 13.35
CA PHE A 41 13.78 7.94 13.52
C PHE A 41 14.03 7.17 14.81
N ASP A 42 12.96 6.93 15.56
CA ASP A 42 12.99 6.34 16.90
C ASP A 42 11.56 5.96 17.34
N VAL A 43 11.41 5.04 18.29
CA VAL A 43 10.10 4.72 18.92
C VAL A 43 10.05 5.39 20.29
N ARG A 44 9.51 6.60 20.35
CA ARG A 44 9.48 7.44 21.57
C ARG A 44 8.16 7.46 22.32
N TYR A 45 7.12 6.90 21.72
CA TYR A 45 5.76 6.83 22.24
C TYR A 45 5.04 5.66 21.56
N ALA A 46 3.91 5.24 22.13
CA ALA A 46 3.07 4.19 21.55
C ALA A 46 1.70 4.76 21.12
N ILE A 47 1.50 4.88 19.81
CA ILE A 47 0.23 5.35 19.19
C ILE A 47 -0.40 4.29 18.26
N ASN A 48 0.15 3.07 18.26
CA ASN A 48 -0.39 1.89 17.59
C ASN A 48 0.10 0.61 18.32
N PRO A 49 -0.48 -0.57 18.04
CA PRO A 49 -0.11 -1.82 18.73
C PRO A 49 1.30 -2.36 18.45
N TRP A 50 1.99 -1.86 17.42
CA TRP A 50 3.33 -2.31 17.04
C TRP A 50 4.43 -1.61 17.85
N MET A 51 4.19 -0.34 18.19
CA MET A 51 5.12 0.49 18.95
C MET A 51 5.28 -0.03 20.37
N ARG A 52 6.51 -0.40 20.70
CA ARG A 52 6.91 -0.81 22.05
C ARG A 52 8.12 -0.01 22.49
N GLU A 53 8.01 0.64 23.64
CA GLU A 53 9.10 1.44 24.22
C GLU A 53 10.34 0.61 24.57
N ASP A 54 10.19 -0.71 24.74
CA ASP A 54 11.28 -1.65 25.05
C ASP A 54 11.96 -2.24 23.80
N ALA A 55 11.57 -1.81 22.59
CA ALA A 55 12.11 -2.29 21.31
C ALA A 55 12.77 -1.12 20.55
N PRO A 56 13.97 -0.69 20.94
CA PRO A 56 14.63 0.46 20.32
C PRO A 56 14.96 0.21 18.84
N VAL A 57 14.98 1.29 18.08
CA VAL A 57 15.40 1.31 16.67
C VAL A 57 16.93 1.28 16.58
N ASP A 58 17.46 0.36 15.79
CA ASP A 58 18.83 0.41 15.31
C ASP A 58 18.90 1.43 14.16
N THR A 59 19.33 2.65 14.50
CA THR A 59 19.37 3.78 13.56
C THR A 59 20.30 3.54 12.36
N ALA A 60 21.39 2.80 12.55
CA ALA A 60 22.32 2.48 11.46
C ALA A 60 21.70 1.48 10.49
N LEU A 61 21.01 0.45 11.03
CA LEU A 61 20.27 -0.50 10.22
C LEU A 61 19.08 0.17 9.52
N ALA A 62 18.31 1.02 10.21
CA ALA A 62 17.19 1.76 9.61
C ALA A 62 17.65 2.64 8.45
N LEU A 63 18.80 3.32 8.58
CA LEU A 63 19.38 4.10 7.49
C LEU A 63 19.78 3.21 6.30
N ALA A 64 20.45 2.08 6.55
CA ALA A 64 20.83 1.14 5.49
C ALA A 64 19.59 0.56 4.76
N GLN A 65 18.55 0.19 5.51
CA GLN A 65 17.28 -0.29 4.97
C GLN A 65 16.59 0.76 4.10
N TRP A 66 16.52 2.00 4.57
CA TRP A 66 15.98 3.12 3.79
C TRP A 66 16.78 3.42 2.51
N GLN A 67 18.11 3.41 2.60
CA GLN A 67 18.97 3.58 1.42
C GLN A 67 18.75 2.48 0.38
N ASN A 68 18.56 1.23 0.84
CA ASN A 68 18.23 0.11 -0.04
C ASN A 68 16.87 0.29 -0.72
N LEU A 69 15.86 0.80 -0.02
CA LEU A 69 14.56 1.13 -0.61
C LEU A 69 14.72 2.15 -1.75
N ILE A 70 15.45 3.25 -1.51
CA ILE A 70 15.68 4.28 -2.53
C ILE A 70 16.46 3.72 -3.71
N ALA A 71 17.49 2.91 -3.46
CA ALA A 71 18.28 2.28 -4.51
C ALA A 71 17.40 1.36 -5.37
N ALA A 72 16.51 0.57 -4.75
CA ALA A 72 15.55 -0.27 -5.45
C ALA A 72 14.61 0.58 -6.33
N TYR A 73 14.05 1.66 -5.80
CA TYR A 73 13.20 2.54 -6.59
C TYR A 73 13.92 3.14 -7.81
N ARG A 74 15.14 3.66 -7.63
CA ARG A 74 15.93 4.25 -8.72
C ARG A 74 16.35 3.21 -9.76
N ALA A 75 16.71 1.99 -9.33
CA ALA A 75 17.05 0.89 -10.24
C ALA A 75 15.89 0.47 -11.15
N HIS A 76 14.65 0.70 -10.69
CA HIS A 76 13.43 0.43 -11.46
C HIS A 76 12.89 1.66 -12.21
N GLY A 77 13.66 2.75 -12.27
CA GLY A 77 13.34 3.94 -13.08
C GLY A 77 12.38 4.92 -12.41
N HIS A 78 12.19 4.83 -11.09
CA HIS A 78 11.41 5.80 -10.34
C HIS A 78 12.27 7.01 -9.93
N THR A 79 11.62 8.17 -9.85
CA THR A 79 12.20 9.40 -9.29
C THR A 79 11.95 9.42 -7.79
N VAL A 80 12.99 9.69 -7.00
CA VAL A 80 12.89 9.78 -5.54
C VAL A 80 13.44 11.12 -5.07
N GLU A 81 12.58 11.91 -4.45
CA GLU A 81 12.86 13.18 -3.78
C GLU A 81 12.75 13.04 -2.27
N THR A 82 13.37 13.96 -1.53
CA THR A 82 13.43 13.91 -0.07
C THR A 82 12.92 15.19 0.57
N VAL A 83 12.12 15.05 1.62
CA VAL A 83 11.88 16.12 2.60
C VAL A 83 12.97 16.06 3.67
N GLN A 84 13.35 17.21 4.23
CA GLN A 84 14.35 17.25 5.30
C GLN A 84 13.73 16.74 6.61
N PRO A 85 14.37 15.78 7.31
CA PRO A 85 13.89 15.33 8.61
C PRO A 85 14.08 16.42 9.67
N VAL A 86 13.16 16.49 10.64
CA VAL A 86 13.18 17.49 11.72
C VAL A 86 13.43 16.82 13.08
N PRO A 87 14.36 17.34 13.92
CA PRO A 87 14.55 16.82 15.27
C PRO A 87 13.26 16.84 16.07
N GLY A 88 12.95 15.73 16.75
CA GLY A 88 11.75 15.61 17.58
C GLY A 88 10.51 15.11 16.85
N LEU A 89 10.56 14.91 15.53
CA LEU A 89 9.48 14.32 14.74
C LEU A 89 9.94 12.97 14.13
N PRO A 90 10.03 11.91 14.95
CA PRO A 90 10.63 10.65 14.52
C PRO A 90 9.83 9.95 13.41
N ASP A 91 8.50 10.09 13.42
CA ASP A 91 7.60 9.46 12.46
C ASP A 91 7.53 10.18 11.11
N MET A 92 8.30 11.28 10.91
CA MET A 92 8.39 11.92 9.60
C MET A 92 8.87 10.97 8.51
N VAL A 93 9.55 9.87 8.84
CA VAL A 93 9.91 8.82 7.88
C VAL A 93 8.70 8.23 7.15
N PHE A 94 7.52 8.25 7.78
CA PHE A 94 6.27 7.72 7.22
C PHE A 94 5.58 8.76 6.33
N ALA A 95 6.23 9.04 5.21
CA ALA A 95 5.83 10.06 4.24
C ALA A 95 4.43 9.85 3.66
N ALA A 96 3.94 8.61 3.51
CA ALA A 96 2.62 8.35 2.95
C ALA A 96 1.50 9.00 3.77
N ASN A 97 1.71 9.28 5.05
CA ASN A 97 0.69 9.93 5.86
C ASN A 97 0.61 11.45 5.64
N SER A 98 1.49 12.02 4.82
CA SER A 98 1.62 13.47 4.67
C SER A 98 0.53 14.10 3.82
N ALA A 99 0.09 13.42 2.75
CA ALA A 99 -0.85 13.96 1.79
C ALA A 99 -1.50 12.86 0.93
N LEU A 100 -2.55 13.25 0.20
CA LEU A 100 -3.01 12.57 -0.99
C LEU A 100 -2.78 13.49 -2.20
N VAL A 101 -2.19 12.93 -3.27
CA VAL A 101 -2.03 13.63 -4.55
C VAL A 101 -2.85 12.94 -5.63
N VAL A 102 -3.75 13.67 -6.28
CA VAL A 102 -4.57 13.17 -7.41
C VAL A 102 -4.69 14.25 -8.47
N GLY A 103 -4.29 13.93 -9.71
CA GLY A 103 -4.37 14.87 -10.84
C GLY A 103 -3.63 16.18 -10.61
N GLY A 104 -2.47 16.12 -9.95
CA GLY A 104 -1.65 17.29 -9.59
C GLY A 104 -2.19 18.14 -8.44
N ARG A 105 -3.31 17.77 -7.82
CA ARG A 105 -3.88 18.47 -6.66
C ARG A 105 -3.46 17.77 -5.38
N VAL A 106 -3.22 18.54 -4.31
CA VAL A 106 -2.71 18.02 -3.04
C VAL A 106 -3.68 18.35 -1.90
N LEU A 107 -4.14 17.31 -1.22
CA LEU A 107 -4.78 17.42 0.10
C LEU A 107 -3.76 16.98 1.14
N GLY A 108 -3.39 17.86 2.07
CA GLY A 108 -2.46 17.55 3.15
C GLY A 108 -3.05 16.61 4.20
N SER A 109 -2.43 16.59 5.37
CA SER A 109 -2.83 15.72 6.48
C SER A 109 -3.16 16.53 7.73
N ASN A 110 -4.09 15.99 8.52
CA ASN A 110 -4.42 16.44 9.87
C ASN A 110 -4.42 15.18 10.76
N PHE A 111 -3.32 14.98 11.48
CA PHE A 111 -3.07 13.74 12.21
C PHE A 111 -3.98 13.56 13.43
N HIS A 112 -4.41 12.32 13.64
CA HIS A 112 -5.16 11.90 14.82
C HIS A 112 -4.30 12.09 16.08
N ALA A 113 -3.08 11.55 16.05
CA ALA A 113 -2.13 11.64 17.15
C ALA A 113 -1.47 13.02 17.22
N GLU A 114 -1.50 13.67 18.38
CA GLU A 114 -0.97 15.02 18.57
C GLU A 114 0.53 15.10 18.30
N GLN A 115 1.26 14.02 18.60
CA GLN A 115 2.69 13.87 18.38
C GLN A 115 3.09 14.06 16.91
N ARG A 116 2.21 13.66 15.98
CA ARG A 116 2.46 13.72 14.54
C ARG A 116 1.94 14.98 13.85
N ARG A 117 1.04 15.75 14.50
CA ARG A 117 0.46 16.98 13.93
C ARG A 117 1.49 17.99 13.41
N PRO A 118 2.66 18.21 14.04
CA PRO A 118 3.66 19.14 13.52
C PRO A 118 4.25 18.72 12.16
N GLU A 119 4.22 17.43 11.81
CA GLU A 119 4.76 16.91 10.54
C GLU A 119 4.04 17.50 9.32
N SER A 120 2.73 17.79 9.45
CA SER A 120 1.91 18.36 8.38
C SER A 120 2.50 19.65 7.80
N ALA A 121 3.06 20.51 8.66
CA ALA A 121 3.64 21.79 8.24
C ALA A 121 4.92 21.62 7.40
N GLU A 122 5.74 20.61 7.73
CA GLU A 122 6.99 20.32 7.03
C GLU A 122 6.73 19.77 5.62
N TYR A 123 5.80 18.83 5.51
CA TYR A 123 5.38 18.28 4.22
C TYR A 123 4.66 19.31 3.35
N GLU A 124 3.77 20.12 3.93
CA GLU A 124 3.14 21.22 3.20
C GLU A 124 4.17 22.21 2.65
N THR A 125 5.18 22.58 3.47
CA THR A 125 6.27 23.46 3.04
C THR A 125 7.02 22.86 1.86
N TRP A 126 7.32 21.55 1.91
CA TRP A 126 7.93 20.84 0.79
C TRP A 126 7.07 20.91 -0.47
N PHE A 127 5.78 20.54 -0.39
CA PHE A 127 4.88 20.56 -1.55
C PHE A 127 4.75 21.95 -2.17
N LYS A 128 4.63 23.01 -1.35
CA LYS A 128 4.61 24.40 -1.81
C LYS A 128 5.91 24.79 -2.50
N SER A 129 7.05 24.39 -1.96
CA SER A 129 8.36 24.65 -2.60
C SER A 129 8.53 23.91 -3.94
N ALA A 130 7.85 22.77 -4.10
CA ALA A 130 7.80 22.00 -5.33
C ALA A 130 6.74 22.50 -6.34
N GLY A 131 6.05 23.61 -6.03
CA GLY A 131 5.10 24.28 -6.94
C GLY A 131 3.65 23.78 -6.85
N PHE A 132 3.31 22.99 -5.83
CA PHE A 132 1.93 22.56 -5.59
C PHE A 132 1.19 23.55 -4.70
N ASP A 133 -0.12 23.68 -4.93
CA ASP A 133 -1.03 24.23 -3.93
C ASP A 133 -1.54 23.09 -3.04
N VAL A 134 -1.64 23.36 -1.73
CA VAL A 134 -1.96 22.36 -0.71
C VAL A 134 -3.20 22.79 0.04
N GLN A 135 -4.29 22.04 -0.14
CA GLN A 135 -5.47 22.16 0.70
C GLN A 135 -5.20 21.46 2.03
N ARG A 136 -5.41 22.14 3.15
CA ARG A 136 -5.40 21.50 4.47
C ARG A 136 -6.75 20.85 4.72
N PRO A 137 -6.79 19.59 5.19
CA PRO A 137 -8.05 18.99 5.59
C PRO A 137 -8.55 19.61 6.90
N GLU A 138 -9.85 19.87 6.99
CA GLU A 138 -10.52 20.24 8.24
C GLU A 138 -10.69 19.02 9.15
N SER A 139 -11.03 17.88 8.56
CA SER A 139 -11.22 16.61 9.25
C SER A 139 -9.90 15.88 9.50
N VAL A 140 -9.87 14.95 10.46
CA VAL A 140 -8.70 14.10 10.69
C VAL A 140 -8.49 13.19 9.48
N CYS A 141 -7.32 13.34 8.84
CA CYS A 141 -6.97 12.70 7.58
C CYS A 141 -5.47 12.42 7.56
N GLU A 142 -5.09 11.15 7.40
CA GLU A 142 -3.68 10.71 7.43
C GLU A 142 -3.20 10.24 6.05
N GLY A 143 -3.59 10.99 5.01
CA GLY A 143 -3.01 10.91 3.66
C GLY A 143 -3.13 9.53 3.00
N GLU A 144 -2.15 9.20 2.16
CA GLU A 144 -2.05 7.92 1.46
C GLU A 144 -1.88 6.69 2.36
N GLY A 145 -1.67 6.87 3.67
CA GLY A 145 -1.80 5.76 4.63
C GLY A 145 -3.23 5.23 4.70
N ASP A 146 -4.23 6.10 4.58
CA ASP A 146 -5.65 5.72 4.59
C ASP A 146 -6.37 5.94 3.26
N LEU A 147 -5.78 6.69 2.32
CA LEU A 147 -6.41 7.03 1.05
C LEU A 147 -5.60 6.44 -0.12
N VAL A 148 -6.09 5.34 -0.69
CA VAL A 148 -5.36 4.58 -1.72
C VAL A 148 -6.00 4.77 -3.09
N PRO A 149 -5.38 5.51 -4.03
CA PRO A 149 -5.83 5.58 -5.42
C PRO A 149 -5.77 4.22 -6.13
N VAL A 150 -6.89 3.81 -6.74
CA VAL A 150 -6.98 2.58 -7.54
C VAL A 150 -7.92 2.79 -8.73
N GLY A 151 -7.35 2.87 -9.93
CA GLY A 151 -8.12 3.08 -11.16
C GLY A 151 -8.86 4.42 -11.10
N ARG A 152 -10.20 4.38 -11.18
CA ARG A 152 -11.05 5.57 -11.09
C ARG A 152 -11.51 5.92 -9.66
N TYR A 153 -11.09 5.15 -8.67
CA TYR A 153 -11.54 5.28 -7.29
C TYR A 153 -10.39 5.73 -6.39
N VAL A 154 -10.75 6.36 -5.27
CA VAL A 154 -9.89 6.38 -4.08
C VAL A 154 -10.55 5.50 -3.03
N LEU A 155 -9.86 4.44 -2.62
CA LEU A 155 -10.29 3.62 -1.49
C LEU A 155 -9.91 4.35 -0.20
N ALA A 156 -10.86 4.52 0.71
CA ALA A 156 -10.70 5.41 1.86
C ALA A 156 -10.95 4.66 3.18
N GLY A 157 -9.87 4.45 3.94
CA GLY A 157 -9.87 3.79 5.24
C GLY A 157 -10.50 4.64 6.33
N THR A 158 -11.21 3.98 7.25
CA THR A 158 -11.68 4.59 8.50
C THR A 158 -11.80 3.53 9.59
N GLY A 159 -11.93 3.96 10.85
CA GLY A 159 -12.11 3.11 12.01
C GLY A 159 -11.12 3.40 13.13
N PHE A 160 -9.91 3.84 12.78
CA PHE A 160 -8.84 4.12 13.74
C PHE A 160 -8.22 5.51 13.60
N ARG A 161 -7.90 5.95 12.37
CA ARG A 161 -7.19 7.21 12.11
C ARG A 161 -8.05 8.19 11.31
N THR A 162 -8.13 8.03 9.99
CA THR A 162 -8.91 8.94 9.14
C THR A 162 -10.41 8.82 9.39
N THR A 163 -11.09 9.96 9.51
CA THR A 163 -12.53 9.99 9.79
C THR A 163 -13.37 9.91 8.51
N ARG A 164 -14.68 9.64 8.66
CA ARG A 164 -15.58 9.56 7.50
C ARG A 164 -15.83 10.93 6.87
N GLU A 165 -15.78 11.98 7.68
CA GLU A 165 -15.93 13.37 7.24
C GLU A 165 -14.80 13.75 6.27
N ALA A 166 -13.57 13.29 6.55
CA ALA A 166 -12.43 13.45 5.64
C ALA A 166 -12.66 12.79 4.27
N HIS A 167 -13.43 11.69 4.19
CA HIS A 167 -13.77 11.05 2.91
C HIS A 167 -14.66 11.96 2.06
N ALA A 168 -15.67 12.59 2.68
CA ALA A 168 -16.57 13.51 1.98
C ALA A 168 -15.85 14.79 1.56
N GLU A 169 -15.03 15.34 2.45
CA GLU A 169 -14.18 16.51 2.17
C GLU A 169 -13.21 16.24 1.01
N ALA A 170 -12.49 15.12 1.05
CA ALA A 170 -11.56 14.75 -0.02
C ALA A 170 -12.29 14.48 -1.35
N GLN A 171 -13.47 13.87 -1.31
CA GLN A 171 -14.28 13.66 -2.52
C GLN A 171 -14.70 14.98 -3.16
N GLU A 172 -15.21 15.94 -2.38
CA GLU A 172 -15.59 17.27 -2.87
C GLU A 172 -14.37 18.01 -3.42
N PHE A 173 -13.23 17.91 -2.72
CA PHE A 173 -11.99 18.49 -3.18
C PHE A 173 -11.60 17.86 -4.52
N PHE A 174 -11.32 16.57 -4.61
CA PHE A 174 -10.74 15.95 -5.80
C PHE A 174 -11.71 15.74 -6.97
N GLY A 175 -13.02 15.67 -6.73
CA GLY A 175 -14.03 15.43 -7.76
C GLY A 175 -14.02 14.00 -8.33
N VAL A 176 -13.53 13.03 -7.55
CA VAL A 176 -13.50 11.60 -7.93
C VAL A 176 -14.20 10.74 -6.88
N PRO A 177 -14.72 9.54 -7.23
CA PRO A 177 -15.41 8.70 -6.26
C PRO A 177 -14.50 8.18 -5.13
N PHE A 178 -14.88 8.44 -3.88
CA PHE A 178 -14.25 7.86 -2.69
C PHE A 178 -15.08 6.69 -2.16
N ILE A 179 -14.44 5.54 -1.96
CA ILE A 179 -15.09 4.32 -1.47
C ILE A 179 -14.66 4.07 -0.03
N GLY A 180 -15.55 4.36 0.92
CA GLY A 180 -15.27 4.18 2.35
C GLY A 180 -15.17 2.71 2.77
N LEU A 181 -14.07 2.36 3.44
CA LEU A 181 -13.76 1.01 3.95
C LEU A 181 -13.48 1.09 5.45
N ARG A 182 -14.22 0.32 6.25
CA ARG A 182 -14.05 0.27 7.70
C ARG A 182 -13.09 -0.84 8.09
N LEU A 183 -11.96 -0.45 8.67
CA LEU A 183 -11.00 -1.32 9.34
C LEU A 183 -11.53 -1.73 10.72
N VAL A 184 -11.25 -2.97 11.13
CA VAL A 184 -11.78 -3.54 12.39
C VAL A 184 -10.71 -4.22 13.26
N ASP A 185 -9.51 -4.44 12.73
CA ASP A 185 -8.39 -5.03 13.47
C ASP A 185 -7.33 -3.95 13.72
N PRO A 186 -6.99 -3.64 14.99
CA PRO A 186 -6.11 -2.52 15.34
C PRO A 186 -4.65 -2.72 14.91
N TYR A 187 -4.23 -3.94 14.55
CA TYR A 187 -2.91 -4.14 13.94
C TYR A 187 -2.83 -3.55 12.54
N PHE A 188 -3.97 -3.36 11.88
CA PHE A 188 -4.08 -2.74 10.57
C PHE A 188 -4.80 -1.40 10.65
N TYR A 189 -4.23 -0.49 11.43
CA TYR A 189 -4.86 0.80 11.79
C TYR A 189 -4.88 1.83 10.66
N HIS A 190 -4.07 1.63 9.62
CA HIS A 190 -4.08 2.37 8.36
C HIS A 190 -4.45 1.45 7.20
N LEU A 191 -5.18 1.97 6.20
CA LEU A 191 -5.58 1.18 5.03
C LEU A 191 -4.39 0.53 4.32
N ASP A 192 -3.27 1.24 4.19
CA ASP A 192 -2.05 0.78 3.52
C ASP A 192 -1.36 -0.40 4.24
N THR A 193 -1.74 -0.72 5.48
CA THR A 193 -1.27 -1.92 6.19
C THR A 193 -2.16 -3.15 5.89
N ALA A 194 -3.37 -2.95 5.37
CA ALA A 194 -4.35 -3.97 5.05
C ALA A 194 -4.62 -4.13 3.54
N LEU A 195 -4.16 -3.20 2.71
CA LEU A 195 -4.45 -3.15 1.29
C LEU A 195 -3.42 -2.31 0.54
N PHE A 196 -3.05 -2.74 -0.67
CA PHE A 196 -2.37 -1.85 -1.62
C PHE A 196 -2.90 -2.01 -3.05
N ALA A 197 -2.72 -0.96 -3.84
CA ALA A 197 -3.00 -0.96 -5.28
C ALA A 197 -1.91 -1.76 -6.02
N LEU A 198 -2.30 -2.82 -6.74
CA LEU A 198 -1.39 -3.51 -7.65
C LEU A 198 -1.16 -2.70 -8.93
N ASN A 199 -2.19 -2.00 -9.38
CA ASN A 199 -2.11 -1.02 -10.44
C ASN A 199 -3.28 -0.04 -10.32
N ASP A 200 -3.09 1.15 -10.88
CA ASP A 200 -4.06 2.24 -10.89
C ASP A 200 -4.52 2.58 -12.31
N ARG A 201 -4.37 1.65 -13.27
CA ARG A 201 -4.81 1.89 -14.64
C ARG A 201 -6.32 2.00 -14.69
N GLU A 202 -6.82 3.05 -15.32
CA GLU A 202 -8.25 3.25 -15.48
C GLU A 202 -8.90 2.04 -16.17
N GLY A 203 -9.93 1.46 -15.53
CA GLY A 203 -10.64 0.29 -16.03
C GLY A 203 -10.01 -1.09 -15.77
N ASP A 204 -8.76 -1.18 -15.28
CA ASP A 204 -8.07 -2.46 -14.94
C ASP A 204 -7.38 -2.41 -13.56
N GLY A 205 -7.73 -1.41 -12.74
CA GLY A 205 -7.23 -1.28 -11.37
C GLY A 205 -7.52 -2.54 -10.56
N ASN A 206 -6.50 -3.05 -9.87
CA ASN A 206 -6.63 -4.22 -9.01
C ASN A 206 -5.83 -4.02 -7.73
N ILE A 207 -6.16 -4.80 -6.70
CA ILE A 207 -5.60 -4.67 -5.35
C ILE A 207 -5.09 -6.00 -4.82
N ALA A 208 -4.27 -5.92 -3.78
CA ALA A 208 -4.09 -7.01 -2.83
C ALA A 208 -4.52 -6.54 -1.45
N TYR A 209 -5.18 -7.41 -0.68
CA TYR A 209 -5.68 -7.06 0.65
C TYR A 209 -5.84 -8.28 1.57
N TYR A 210 -5.89 -8.04 2.89
CA TYR A 210 -6.24 -9.06 3.90
C TYR A 210 -7.71 -8.89 4.30
N PRO A 211 -8.61 -9.83 3.97
CA PRO A 211 -10.05 -9.63 4.18
C PRO A 211 -10.46 -9.36 5.63
N GLU A 212 -9.87 -10.04 6.61
CA GLU A 212 -10.34 -9.97 8.00
C GLU A 212 -9.95 -8.66 8.71
N ALA A 213 -9.11 -7.82 8.09
CA ALA A 213 -8.88 -6.45 8.55
C ALA A 213 -10.12 -5.54 8.37
N PHE A 214 -11.11 -5.96 7.56
CA PHE A 214 -12.25 -5.15 7.16
C PHE A 214 -13.58 -5.64 7.75
N SER A 215 -14.51 -4.71 7.98
CA SER A 215 -15.89 -5.03 8.34
C SER A 215 -16.59 -5.86 7.27
N ALA A 216 -17.66 -6.59 7.62
CA ALA A 216 -18.42 -7.43 6.69
C ALA A 216 -18.86 -6.68 5.41
N GLY A 217 -19.48 -5.50 5.56
CA GLY A 217 -19.91 -4.71 4.41
C GLY A 217 -18.73 -4.21 3.55
N SER A 218 -17.62 -3.80 4.17
CA SER A 218 -16.42 -3.40 3.41
C SER A 218 -15.81 -4.56 2.63
N ARG A 219 -15.84 -5.79 3.18
CA ARG A 219 -15.41 -6.99 2.46
C ARG A 219 -16.28 -7.27 1.24
N GLU A 220 -17.60 -7.14 1.37
CA GLU A 220 -18.53 -7.30 0.24
C GLU A 220 -18.28 -6.26 -0.86
N VAL A 221 -18.07 -5.00 -0.49
CA VAL A 221 -17.70 -3.93 -1.43
C VAL A 221 -16.40 -4.26 -2.16
N LEU A 222 -15.35 -4.66 -1.44
CA LEU A 222 -14.07 -5.03 -2.05
C LEU A 222 -14.21 -6.23 -2.99
N ALA A 223 -14.95 -7.27 -2.60
CA ALA A 223 -15.19 -8.44 -3.45
C ALA A 223 -15.97 -8.10 -4.72
N HIS A 224 -16.91 -7.15 -4.63
CA HIS A 224 -17.69 -6.68 -5.79
C HIS A 224 -16.85 -5.84 -6.75
N LEU A 225 -16.04 -4.91 -6.22
CA LEU A 225 -15.23 -4.00 -7.03
C LEU A 225 -13.98 -4.68 -7.60
N PHE A 226 -13.39 -5.62 -6.87
CA PHE A 226 -12.12 -6.27 -7.22
C PHE A 226 -12.22 -7.80 -7.12
N PRO A 227 -13.02 -8.46 -7.98
CA PRO A 227 -13.20 -9.91 -7.95
C PRO A 227 -11.89 -10.70 -8.21
N ASP A 228 -10.92 -10.07 -8.88
CA ASP A 228 -9.60 -10.64 -9.18
C ASP A 228 -8.50 -10.26 -8.18
N ALA A 229 -8.87 -9.67 -7.03
CA ALA A 229 -7.92 -9.26 -6.01
C ALA A 229 -7.02 -10.41 -5.55
N ILE A 230 -5.81 -10.06 -5.12
CA ILE A 230 -4.90 -11.02 -4.46
C ILE A 230 -5.16 -10.96 -2.96
N LEU A 231 -5.57 -12.08 -2.38
CA LEU A 231 -5.84 -12.15 -0.95
C LEU A 231 -4.55 -12.50 -0.20
N ALA A 232 -4.20 -11.71 0.81
CA ALA A 232 -3.14 -12.02 1.77
C ALA A 232 -3.67 -12.90 2.91
N THR A 233 -2.78 -13.70 3.51
CA THR A 233 -3.08 -14.33 4.80
C THR A 233 -2.82 -13.34 5.94
N ARG A 234 -3.20 -13.72 7.17
CA ARG A 234 -2.82 -12.96 8.36
C ARG A 234 -1.30 -12.89 8.51
N ASP A 235 -0.58 -13.98 8.29
CA ASP A 235 0.88 -14.03 8.41
C ASP A 235 1.55 -13.07 7.41
N ASP A 236 1.08 -13.04 6.16
CA ASP A 236 1.58 -12.11 5.15
C ASP A 236 1.33 -10.65 5.56
N ALA A 237 0.15 -10.36 6.10
CA ALA A 237 -0.25 -9.02 6.51
C ALA A 237 0.54 -8.56 7.76
N MET A 238 0.71 -9.43 8.75
CA MET A 238 1.51 -9.17 9.96
C MET A 238 3.00 -9.02 9.65
N ALA A 239 3.47 -9.58 8.53
CA ALA A 239 4.81 -9.35 8.00
C ALA A 239 4.94 -8.04 7.20
N PHE A 240 3.93 -7.16 7.23
CA PHE A 240 3.84 -5.93 6.43
C PHE A 240 3.85 -6.15 4.92
N GLY A 241 3.48 -7.36 4.45
CA GLY A 241 3.42 -7.67 3.02
C GLY A 241 2.44 -6.81 2.23
N LEU A 242 1.39 -6.30 2.88
CA LEU A 242 0.42 -5.41 2.25
C LEU A 242 0.84 -3.94 2.29
N ASN A 243 1.83 -3.57 3.10
CA ASN A 243 2.42 -2.24 3.10
C ASN A 243 3.45 -2.09 1.97
N SER A 244 2.99 -2.36 0.76
CA SER A 244 3.78 -2.51 -0.46
C SER A 244 3.50 -1.40 -1.46
N VAL A 245 4.48 -1.15 -2.34
CA VAL A 245 4.35 -0.23 -3.47
C VAL A 245 4.41 -1.02 -4.77
N SER A 246 3.54 -0.69 -5.73
CA SER A 246 3.52 -1.32 -7.05
C SER A 246 3.60 -0.29 -8.15
N ASP A 247 4.41 -0.58 -9.18
CA ASP A 247 4.47 0.22 -10.40
C ASP A 247 3.55 -0.31 -11.53
N GLY A 248 2.73 -1.32 -11.22
CA GLY A 248 1.90 -2.06 -12.16
C GLY A 248 2.49 -3.41 -12.57
N ARG A 249 3.80 -3.62 -12.40
CA ARG A 249 4.52 -4.86 -12.71
C ARG A 249 5.40 -5.33 -11.57
N HIS A 250 6.27 -4.45 -11.07
CA HIS A 250 7.15 -4.71 -9.94
C HIS A 250 6.41 -4.35 -8.65
N VAL A 251 6.50 -5.22 -7.67
CA VAL A 251 5.86 -5.03 -6.36
C VAL A 251 6.95 -5.06 -5.29
N PHE A 252 7.26 -3.89 -4.75
CA PHE A 252 8.21 -3.73 -3.65
C PHE A 252 7.52 -4.19 -2.36
N VAL A 253 7.98 -5.31 -1.82
CA VAL A 253 7.26 -6.08 -0.78
C VAL A 253 8.22 -6.57 0.29
N ALA A 254 7.73 -6.67 1.52
CA ALA A 254 8.49 -7.23 2.64
C ALA A 254 8.88 -8.70 2.33
N PRO A 255 10.17 -9.08 2.44
CA PRO A 255 10.63 -10.44 2.14
C PRO A 255 9.99 -11.53 3.01
N GLN A 256 9.50 -11.16 4.20
CA GLN A 256 8.91 -12.08 5.17
C GLN A 256 7.47 -12.49 4.79
N ALA A 257 6.79 -11.77 3.90
CA ALA A 257 5.44 -12.07 3.43
C ALA A 257 5.45 -13.12 2.29
N THR A 258 6.02 -14.29 2.57
CA THR A 258 6.35 -15.30 1.55
C THR A 258 5.12 -15.80 0.78
N GLY A 259 3.98 -15.96 1.45
CA GLY A 259 2.75 -16.43 0.81
C GLY A 259 2.21 -15.41 -0.19
N LEU A 260 2.31 -14.12 0.14
CA LEU A 260 1.94 -13.04 -0.78
C LEU A 260 2.92 -12.93 -1.94
N VAL A 261 4.23 -13.03 -1.69
CA VAL A 261 5.28 -13.02 -2.73
C VAL A 261 5.02 -14.11 -3.78
N ASP A 262 4.72 -15.34 -3.35
CA ASP A 262 4.43 -16.44 -4.26
C ASP A 262 3.18 -16.16 -5.09
N ARG A 263 2.09 -15.71 -4.45
CA ARG A 263 0.84 -15.37 -5.16
C ARG A 263 1.01 -14.23 -6.16
N LEU A 264 1.82 -13.22 -5.84
CA LEU A 264 2.16 -12.14 -6.78
C LEU A 264 2.89 -12.69 -8.02
N ALA A 265 3.89 -13.54 -7.83
CA ALA A 265 4.66 -14.14 -8.91
C ALA A 265 3.81 -15.08 -9.79
N GLU A 266 2.90 -15.85 -9.19
CA GLU A 266 1.93 -16.70 -9.89
C GLU A 266 0.98 -15.88 -10.77
N ARG A 267 0.57 -14.70 -10.29
CA ARG A 267 -0.31 -13.78 -11.01
C ARG A 267 0.39 -12.95 -12.09
N GLY A 268 1.72 -13.06 -12.21
CA GLY A 268 2.53 -12.44 -13.26
C GLY A 268 3.19 -11.11 -12.88
N TYR A 269 3.10 -10.71 -11.61
CA TYR A 269 3.89 -9.61 -11.06
C TYR A 269 5.33 -10.06 -10.80
N VAL A 270 6.22 -9.09 -10.57
CA VAL A 270 7.63 -9.31 -10.22
C VAL A 270 7.85 -8.77 -8.80
N PRO A 271 7.80 -9.62 -7.76
CA PRO A 271 8.15 -9.20 -6.41
C PRO A 271 9.59 -8.68 -6.34
N VAL A 272 9.78 -7.55 -5.68
CA VAL A 272 11.08 -6.93 -5.39
C VAL A 272 11.22 -6.86 -3.87
N PRO A 273 11.92 -7.81 -3.25
CA PRO A 273 12.04 -7.84 -1.80
C PRO A 273 12.83 -6.64 -1.27
N VAL A 274 12.27 -5.91 -0.30
CA VAL A 274 12.95 -4.82 0.42
C VAL A 274 12.71 -4.99 1.91
N ASP A 275 13.77 -5.11 2.69
CA ASP A 275 13.68 -5.24 4.14
C ASP A 275 13.61 -3.87 4.81
N LEU A 276 12.56 -3.64 5.60
CA LEU A 276 12.35 -2.46 6.44
C LEU A 276 12.00 -2.87 7.87
N SER A 277 12.57 -3.98 8.36
CA SER A 277 12.26 -4.53 9.68
C SER A 277 12.46 -3.56 10.85
N GLU A 278 13.32 -2.54 10.74
CA GLU A 278 13.42 -1.49 11.77
C GLU A 278 12.23 -0.55 11.78
N PHE A 279 11.63 -0.27 10.62
CA PHE A 279 10.42 0.56 10.51
C PHE A 279 9.18 -0.19 11.02
N HIS A 280 9.15 -1.52 10.92
CA HIS A 280 8.07 -2.35 11.44
C HIS A 280 7.90 -2.17 12.97
N LYS A 281 8.97 -1.84 13.70
CA LYS A 281 8.92 -1.54 15.15
C LYS A 281 8.05 -0.33 15.48
N ALA A 282 7.87 0.59 14.53
CA ALA A 282 6.97 1.73 14.64
C ALA A 282 5.62 1.50 13.92
N GLY A 283 5.41 0.31 13.35
CA GLY A 283 4.16 -0.06 12.68
C GLY A 283 4.06 0.39 11.22
N GLY A 284 5.17 0.63 10.52
CA GLY A 284 5.16 1.00 9.11
C GLY A 284 6.13 0.19 8.26
N GLY A 285 5.85 0.08 6.96
CA GLY A 285 6.67 -0.62 5.98
C GLY A 285 6.99 0.23 4.75
N ILE A 286 7.03 -0.39 3.57
CA ILE A 286 7.50 0.23 2.33
C ILE A 286 6.56 1.35 1.90
N LYS A 287 5.25 1.09 1.87
CA LYS A 287 4.25 2.08 1.50
C LYS A 287 4.22 3.24 2.49
N CYS A 288 4.25 2.98 3.79
CA CYS A 288 4.26 4.06 4.79
C CYS A 288 5.41 5.04 4.56
N CYS A 289 6.59 4.55 4.18
CA CYS A 289 7.77 5.38 3.90
C CYS A 289 7.70 6.14 2.55
N THR A 290 6.64 5.96 1.75
CA THR A 290 6.57 6.38 0.35
C THR A 290 5.30 7.17 0.05
N GLN A 291 5.43 8.50 0.00
CA GLN A 291 4.41 9.38 -0.59
C GLN A 291 4.56 9.39 -2.11
N GLU A 292 3.53 9.02 -2.85
CA GLU A 292 3.57 9.13 -4.31
C GLU A 292 3.03 10.48 -4.78
N ILE A 293 3.69 11.08 -5.77
CA ILE A 293 3.31 12.35 -6.36
C ILE A 293 2.67 12.06 -7.73
N ARG A 294 1.34 12.11 -7.77
CA ARG A 294 0.52 11.85 -8.96
C ARG A 294 0.16 13.17 -9.66
N SER A 295 1.10 13.70 -10.44
CA SER A 295 0.94 14.90 -11.28
C SER A 295 0.48 14.56 -12.69
#